data_AF-A0A2T4WTM4-F1
#
_entry.id   AF-A0A2T4WTM4-F1
#
_cell.length_a   1.000
_cell.length_b   1.000
_cell.length_c   1.000
_cell.angle_alpha   90.00
_cell.angle_beta   90.00
_cell.angle_gamma   90.00
#
_symmetry.space_group_name_H-M   'P 1'
#
loop_
_entity.id
_entity.type
_entity.pdbx_description
1 polymer ?
#
loop_
_entity_poly.entity_id
_entity_poly.type
_entity_poly.pdbx_seq_one_letter_code
_entity_poly.pdbx_strand_id
1 'polypeptide(L)'
;MKTKVLFLLAFASLMSWSAMAQRGVRIGYIDTEYILQNVPEYQDANSQLETKVQKWKSDVEQRLSIVEQKKKQLTNESVLLTPELINERQEEITIEENEILDYQQKRFGPNGDLMIQRKQLMQPVQDQIFAAVQEIATSRQYDFVFDKSADVVMLYSADRYDISDQVLRSITRSSKRTQASNKQERKDAEAENVVPEEVNEQREAAAEAVADKKAERAKVIADKRAQQIADRDAKKQALEDKKKKILEDRAKANEDKLNERNEDKGEEAEKNKLSDSINKTLGETVEKSIDSTKATDKKVDKPLSAKDARKKALEDKKQKILADRKAKLEAKRVQDSIAKAKKNNN
;
A
#
# COMPACT_ATOMS: atom_id res chain seq x y z
N MET A 1 3.91 -67.14 -16.21
CA MET A 1 4.67 -65.91 -16.51
C MET A 1 3.94 -64.64 -16.09
N LYS A 2 2.62 -64.52 -16.31
CA LYS A 2 1.81 -63.33 -15.97
C LYS A 2 1.86 -62.91 -14.48
N THR A 3 1.88 -63.87 -13.54
CA THR A 3 1.97 -63.58 -12.09
C THR A 3 3.35 -63.07 -11.65
N LYS A 4 4.43 -63.52 -12.30
CA LYS A 4 5.81 -63.05 -12.03
C LYS A 4 6.01 -61.61 -12.48
N VAL A 5 5.42 -61.22 -13.63
CA VAL A 5 5.45 -59.84 -14.14
C VAL A 5 4.66 -58.90 -13.22
N LEU A 6 3.51 -59.35 -12.71
CA LEU A 6 2.69 -58.57 -11.77
C LEU A 6 3.39 -58.34 -10.42
N PHE A 7 4.12 -59.33 -9.92
CA PHE A 7 4.93 -59.21 -8.70
C PHE A 7 6.11 -58.23 -8.89
N LEU A 8 6.75 -58.26 -10.06
CA LEU A 8 7.87 -57.38 -10.38
C LEU A 8 7.41 -55.92 -10.54
N LEU A 9 6.22 -55.70 -11.10
CA LEU A 9 5.61 -54.37 -11.23
C LEU A 9 5.15 -53.80 -9.89
N ALA A 10 4.60 -54.65 -9.00
CA ALA A 10 4.27 -54.25 -7.63
C ALA A 10 5.53 -53.93 -6.79
N PHE A 11 6.61 -54.71 -6.96
CA PHE A 11 7.89 -54.44 -6.30
C PHE A 11 8.53 -53.13 -6.80
N ALA A 12 8.47 -52.86 -8.11
CA ALA A 12 8.94 -51.61 -8.70
C ALA A 12 8.11 -50.38 -8.23
N SER A 13 6.80 -50.52 -8.05
CA SER A 13 5.97 -49.42 -7.53
C SER A 13 6.23 -49.16 -6.04
N LEU A 14 6.47 -50.21 -5.24
CA LEU A 14 6.83 -50.09 -3.82
C LEU A 14 8.22 -49.43 -3.64
N MET A 15 9.19 -49.79 -4.49
CA MET A 15 10.52 -49.14 -4.52
C MET A 15 10.48 -47.69 -5.00
N SER A 16 9.51 -47.34 -5.86
CA SER A 16 9.31 -45.94 -6.28
C SER A 16 8.69 -45.09 -5.16
N TRP A 17 7.96 -45.70 -4.22
CA TRP A 17 7.33 -45.00 -3.11
C TRP A 17 8.34 -44.64 -2.00
N SER A 18 9.39 -45.45 -1.79
CA SER A 18 10.43 -45.17 -0.79
C SER A 18 11.36 -44.02 -1.19
N ALA A 19 11.53 -43.74 -2.49
CA ALA A 19 12.38 -42.66 -2.99
C ALA A 19 11.85 -41.25 -2.70
N MET A 20 10.53 -41.09 -2.53
CA MET A 20 9.90 -39.79 -2.25
C MET A 20 9.93 -39.39 -0.76
N ALA A 21 10.31 -40.29 0.14
CA ALA A 21 10.28 -40.07 1.59
C ALA A 21 11.57 -39.45 2.17
N GLN A 22 12.66 -39.42 1.41
CA GLN A 22 13.94 -38.88 1.87
C GLN A 22 14.03 -37.36 1.65
N ARG A 23 13.10 -36.58 2.23
CA ARG A 23 13.31 -35.14 2.35
C ARG A 23 14.25 -34.92 3.54
N GLY A 24 15.55 -34.74 3.26
CA GLY A 24 16.53 -34.38 4.29
C GLY A 24 16.15 -33.08 4.98
N VAL A 25 16.45 -32.97 6.28
CA VAL A 25 16.21 -31.76 7.08
C VAL A 25 16.98 -30.60 6.48
N ARG A 26 16.29 -29.52 6.12
CA ARG A 26 16.91 -28.31 5.60
C ARG A 26 17.23 -27.36 6.75
N ILE A 27 18.50 -27.17 7.00
CA ILE A 27 19.01 -26.32 8.07
C ILE A 27 19.68 -25.09 7.43
N GLY A 28 19.32 -23.91 7.88
CA GLY A 28 20.04 -22.67 7.61
C GLY A 28 20.63 -22.10 8.89
N TYR A 29 21.55 -21.15 8.77
CA TYR A 29 21.98 -20.34 9.90
C TYR A 29 22.08 -18.86 9.52
N ILE A 30 22.02 -18.01 10.55
CA ILE A 30 22.20 -16.58 10.46
C ILE A 30 23.23 -16.11 11.48
N ASP A 31 23.87 -14.99 11.21
CA ASP A 31 24.68 -14.23 12.15
C ASP A 31 23.93 -12.93 12.48
N THR A 32 23.17 -12.94 13.57
CA THR A 32 22.34 -11.79 13.97
C THR A 32 23.22 -10.58 14.29
N GLU A 33 24.38 -10.78 14.90
CA GLU A 33 25.32 -9.69 15.23
C GLU A 33 25.83 -9.02 13.94
N TYR A 34 26.25 -9.80 12.94
CA TYR A 34 26.61 -9.27 11.63
C TYR A 34 25.46 -8.50 10.96
N ILE A 35 24.24 -9.04 10.99
CA ILE A 35 23.07 -8.35 10.41
C ILE A 35 22.83 -7.02 11.14
N LEU A 36 22.81 -7.02 12.48
CA LEU A 36 22.59 -5.82 13.29
C LEU A 36 23.62 -4.74 12.98
N GLN A 37 24.90 -5.09 12.92
CA GLN A 37 25.98 -4.14 12.64
C GLN A 37 25.86 -3.48 11.25
N ASN A 38 25.23 -4.16 10.28
CA ASN A 38 25.08 -3.65 8.92
C ASN A 38 23.72 -2.97 8.65
N VAL A 39 22.80 -2.97 9.62
CA VAL A 39 21.52 -2.27 9.49
C VAL A 39 21.69 -0.80 9.90
N PRO A 40 21.44 0.20 9.02
CA PRO A 40 21.63 1.61 9.35
C PRO A 40 20.82 2.08 10.56
N GLU A 41 19.59 1.59 10.69
CA GLU A 41 18.70 1.92 11.82
C GLU A 41 19.30 1.51 13.17
N TYR A 42 20.01 0.37 13.22
CA TYR A 42 20.70 -0.08 14.41
C TYR A 42 21.92 0.79 14.71
N GLN A 43 22.71 1.15 13.70
CA GLN A 43 23.87 2.03 13.87
C GLN A 43 23.45 3.41 14.42
N ASP A 44 22.37 3.98 13.88
CA ASP A 44 21.82 5.26 14.34
C ASP A 44 21.35 5.16 15.80
N ALA A 45 20.61 4.10 16.13
CA ALA A 45 20.13 3.87 17.49
C ALA A 45 21.29 3.66 18.49
N ASN A 46 22.33 2.93 18.08
CA ASN A 46 23.52 2.70 18.89
C ASN A 46 24.31 3.99 19.11
N SER A 47 24.47 4.82 18.08
CA SER A 47 25.11 6.14 18.18
C SER A 47 24.37 7.08 19.14
N GLN A 48 23.03 7.10 19.07
CA GLN A 48 22.21 7.86 20.01
C GLN A 48 22.33 7.35 21.45
N LEU A 49 22.40 6.03 21.63
CA LEU A 49 22.60 5.42 22.94
C LEU A 49 23.97 5.77 23.51
N GLU A 50 25.03 5.66 22.70
CA GLU A 50 26.40 5.97 23.11
C GLU A 50 26.53 7.45 23.53
N THR A 51 25.88 8.36 22.80
CA THR A 51 25.83 9.78 23.18
C THR A 51 25.21 9.98 24.57
N LYS A 52 24.13 9.26 24.89
CA LYS A 52 23.49 9.32 26.22
C LYS A 52 24.37 8.70 27.30
N VAL A 53 25.00 7.56 27.01
CA VAL A 53 25.95 6.90 27.90
C VAL A 53 27.09 7.84 28.24
N GLN A 54 27.67 8.50 27.25
CA GLN A 54 28.76 9.44 27.45
C GLN A 54 28.33 10.64 28.29
N LYS A 55 27.11 11.16 28.07
CA LYS A 55 26.54 12.22 28.91
C LYS A 55 26.39 11.77 30.36
N TRP A 56 25.82 10.59 30.62
CA TRP A 56 25.67 10.06 31.99
C TRP A 56 27.00 9.80 32.66
N LYS A 57 28.01 9.30 31.94
CA LYS A 57 29.38 9.15 32.45
C LYS A 57 29.96 10.49 32.85
N SER A 58 29.87 11.50 31.98
CA SER A 58 30.33 12.87 32.28
C SER A 58 29.61 13.47 33.49
N ASP A 59 28.29 13.28 33.61
CA ASP A 59 27.51 13.77 34.76
C ASP A 59 27.98 13.12 36.07
N VAL A 60 28.28 11.82 36.03
CA VAL A 60 28.81 11.07 37.19
C VAL A 60 30.21 11.55 37.55
N GLU A 61 31.10 11.70 36.58
CA GLU A 61 32.47 12.21 36.81
C GLU A 61 32.46 13.62 37.40
N GLN A 62 31.59 14.51 36.91
CA GLN A 62 31.44 15.86 37.47
C GLN A 62 30.97 15.82 38.93
N ARG A 63 29.96 15.01 39.25
CA ARG A 63 29.45 14.86 40.63
C ARG A 63 30.52 14.29 41.56
N LEU A 64 31.26 13.28 41.11
CA LEU A 64 32.37 12.71 41.87
C LEU A 64 33.47 13.76 42.14
N SER A 65 33.81 14.57 41.14
CA SER A 65 34.78 15.65 41.31
C SER A 65 34.30 16.70 42.31
N ILE A 66 33.01 17.04 42.33
CA ILE A 66 32.43 18.00 43.30
C ILE A 66 32.52 17.42 44.72
N VAL A 67 32.13 16.17 44.90
CA VAL A 67 32.22 15.47 46.20
C VAL A 67 33.68 15.40 46.68
N GLU A 68 34.63 15.10 45.79
CA GLU A 68 36.05 15.09 46.13
C GLU A 68 36.55 16.48 46.57
N GLN A 69 36.10 17.55 45.90
CA GLN A 69 36.40 18.92 46.31
C GLN A 69 35.81 19.26 47.68
N LYS A 70 34.55 18.88 47.95
CA LYS A 70 33.92 19.08 49.27
C LYS A 70 34.67 18.33 50.38
N LYS A 71 35.13 17.11 50.12
CA LYS A 71 35.97 16.35 51.06
C LYS A 71 37.31 17.03 51.34
N LYS A 72 37.97 17.55 50.30
CA LYS A 72 39.21 18.32 50.45
C LYS A 72 38.99 19.62 51.22
N GLN A 73 37.89 20.32 50.99
CA GLN A 73 37.52 21.52 51.74
C GLN A 73 37.25 21.19 53.21
N LEU A 74 36.46 20.15 53.49
CA LEU A 74 36.16 19.72 54.86
C LEU A 74 37.45 19.34 55.62
N THR A 75 38.36 18.61 54.98
CA THR A 75 39.65 18.26 55.62
C THR A 75 40.51 19.48 55.92
N ASN A 76 40.61 20.45 54.99
CA ASN A 76 41.37 21.68 55.18
C ASN A 76 40.75 22.62 56.23
N GLU A 77 39.42 22.73 56.26
CA GLU A 77 38.68 23.61 57.16
C GLU A 77 38.35 22.96 58.51
N SER A 78 38.51 21.63 58.66
CA SER A 78 38.14 20.87 59.87
C SER A 78 38.73 21.44 61.16
N VAL A 79 39.94 22.00 61.11
CA VAL A 79 40.62 22.60 62.26
C VAL A 79 39.96 23.90 62.73
N LEU A 80 39.21 24.57 61.86
CA LEU A 80 38.53 25.84 62.11
C LEU A 80 37.04 25.67 62.45
N LEU A 81 36.50 24.46 62.34
CA LEU A 81 35.07 24.17 62.48
C LEU A 81 34.74 23.54 63.84
N THR A 82 33.50 23.71 64.30
CA THR A 82 32.97 23.00 65.46
C THR A 82 32.68 21.53 65.09
N PRO A 83 32.72 20.59 66.06
CA PRO A 83 32.43 19.18 65.79
C PRO A 83 31.02 18.95 65.22
N GLU A 84 30.04 19.78 65.58
CA GLU A 84 28.68 19.71 65.03
C GLU A 84 28.63 20.05 63.54
N LEU A 85 29.31 21.13 63.11
CA LEU A 85 29.38 21.52 61.70
C LEU A 85 30.16 20.51 60.84
N ILE A 86 31.17 19.86 61.42
CA ILE A 86 31.91 18.79 60.75
C ILE A 86 30.98 17.61 60.47
N ASN A 87 30.19 17.19 61.46
CA ASN A 87 29.24 16.10 61.31
C ASN A 87 28.16 16.42 60.26
N GLU A 88 27.60 17.64 60.27
CA GLU A 88 26.61 18.08 59.29
C GLU A 88 27.16 18.04 57.85
N ARG A 89 28.36 18.59 57.63
CA ARG A 89 29.01 18.53 56.30
C ARG A 89 29.38 17.12 55.87
N GLN A 90 29.80 16.28 56.81
CA GLN A 90 30.10 14.88 56.52
C GLN A 90 28.84 14.10 56.13
N GLU A 91 27.71 14.38 56.79
CA GLU A 91 26.41 13.82 56.43
C GLU A 91 25.97 14.29 55.04
N GLU A 92 26.11 15.58 54.72
CA GLU A 92 25.83 16.13 53.39
C GLU A 92 26.65 15.43 52.30
N ILE A 93 27.97 15.28 52.51
CA ILE A 93 28.86 14.55 51.60
C ILE A 93 28.40 13.10 51.44
N THR A 94 28.02 12.43 52.53
CA THR A 94 27.57 11.03 52.50
C THR A 94 26.23 10.89 51.74
N ILE A 95 25.32 11.85 51.88
CA ILE A 95 24.08 11.91 51.11
C ILE A 95 24.39 12.06 49.62
N GLU A 96 25.27 12.99 49.24
CA GLU A 96 25.66 13.15 47.83
C GLU A 96 26.35 11.91 47.25
N GLU A 97 27.18 11.22 48.02
CA GLU A 97 27.78 9.96 47.61
C GLU A 97 26.73 8.88 47.36
N ASN A 98 25.75 8.75 48.25
CA ASN A 98 24.65 7.82 48.08
C ASN A 98 23.81 8.19 46.86
N GLU A 99 23.54 9.47 46.61
CA GLU A 99 22.83 9.92 45.42
C GLU A 99 23.57 9.58 44.12
N ILE A 100 24.91 9.69 44.12
CA ILE A 100 25.74 9.30 42.97
C ILE A 100 25.65 7.79 42.73
N LEU A 101 25.75 6.99 43.79
CA LEU A 101 25.60 5.53 43.70
C LEU A 101 24.21 5.13 43.19
N ASP A 102 23.16 5.76 43.72
CA ASP A 102 21.78 5.57 43.28
C ASP A 102 21.62 5.93 41.81
N TYR A 103 22.21 7.06 41.38
CA TYR A 103 22.19 7.48 39.98
C TYR A 103 22.92 6.46 39.10
N GLN A 104 24.11 6.01 39.50
CA GLN A 104 24.86 4.98 38.77
C GLN A 104 24.05 3.69 38.64
N GLN A 105 23.42 3.23 39.72
CA GLN A 105 22.60 2.02 39.70
C GLN A 105 21.35 2.17 38.82
N LYS A 106 20.67 3.33 38.89
CA LYS A 106 19.51 3.64 38.05
C LYS A 106 19.87 3.72 36.56
N ARG A 107 21.07 4.19 36.21
CA ARG A 107 21.51 4.31 34.81
C ARG A 107 22.16 3.03 34.27
N PHE A 108 23.12 2.48 34.99
CA PHE A 108 24.03 1.41 34.55
C PHE A 108 23.79 0.06 35.24
N GLY A 109 22.85 -0.03 36.19
CA GLY A 109 22.52 -1.29 36.83
C GLY A 109 21.89 -2.32 35.87
N PRO A 110 21.72 -3.59 36.31
CA PRO A 110 21.16 -4.67 35.47
C PRO A 110 19.78 -4.36 34.88
N ASN A 111 18.96 -3.62 35.62
CA ASN A 111 17.65 -3.13 35.20
C ASN A 111 17.64 -1.60 35.02
N GLY A 112 18.82 -1.01 34.82
CA GLY A 112 18.96 0.43 34.66
C GLY A 112 18.48 0.92 33.29
N ASP A 113 18.39 2.23 33.17
CA ASP A 113 17.92 2.91 31.95
C ASP A 113 18.73 2.53 30.71
N LEU A 114 20.03 2.27 30.84
CA LEU A 114 20.87 1.81 29.73
C LEU A 114 20.38 0.49 29.15
N MET A 115 20.12 -0.50 30.00
CA MET A 115 19.69 -1.83 29.56
C MET A 115 18.29 -1.78 28.97
N ILE A 116 17.38 -1.01 29.61
CA ILE A 116 16.01 -0.81 29.13
C ILE A 116 16.03 -0.14 27.76
N GLN A 117 16.79 0.95 27.59
CA GLN A 117 16.89 1.65 26.31
C GLN A 117 17.55 0.80 25.24
N ARG A 118 18.63 0.07 25.57
CA ARG A 118 19.26 -0.87 24.65
C ARG A 118 18.26 -1.91 24.15
N LYS A 119 17.49 -2.52 25.06
CA LYS A 119 16.45 -3.49 24.69
C LYS A 119 15.37 -2.84 23.82
N GLN A 120 14.86 -1.67 24.19
CA GLN A 120 13.80 -0.98 23.47
C GLN A 120 14.22 -0.56 22.05
N LEU A 121 15.48 -0.17 21.87
CA LEU A 121 16.03 0.21 20.57
C LEU A 121 16.37 -1.01 19.71
N MET A 122 16.84 -2.10 20.33
CA MET A 122 17.24 -3.31 19.62
C MET A 122 16.04 -4.19 19.23
N GLN A 123 15.00 -4.24 20.06
CA GLN A 123 13.79 -5.03 19.84
C GLN A 123 13.12 -4.83 18.47
N PRO A 124 12.84 -3.58 18.00
CA PRO A 124 12.21 -3.41 16.69
C PRO A 124 13.09 -3.93 15.54
N VAL A 125 14.41 -3.83 15.65
CA VAL A 125 15.34 -4.37 14.63
C VAL A 125 15.34 -5.90 14.68
N GLN A 126 15.33 -6.49 15.87
CA GLN A 126 15.21 -7.94 16.06
C GLN A 126 13.89 -8.48 15.49
N ASP A 127 12.78 -7.78 15.69
CA ASP A 127 11.48 -8.15 15.14
C ASP A 127 11.50 -8.11 13.60
N GLN A 128 12.17 -7.12 13.00
CA GLN A 128 12.37 -7.06 11.54
C GLN A 128 13.23 -8.23 11.03
N ILE A 129 14.31 -8.58 11.74
CA ILE A 129 15.16 -9.73 11.42
C ILE A 129 14.34 -11.01 11.49
N PHE A 130 13.58 -11.21 12.57
CA PHE A 130 12.75 -12.39 12.75
C PHE A 130 11.72 -12.54 11.63
N ALA A 131 11.04 -11.45 11.25
CA ALA A 131 10.09 -11.46 10.14
C ALA A 131 10.75 -11.81 8.79
N ALA A 132 11.92 -11.23 8.51
CA ALA A 132 12.68 -11.52 7.29
C ALA A 132 13.18 -12.98 7.25
N VAL A 133 13.65 -13.50 8.39
CA VAL A 133 14.06 -14.90 8.53
C VAL A 133 12.88 -15.83 8.30
N GLN A 134 11.70 -15.52 8.85
CA GLN A 134 10.50 -16.33 8.66
C GLN A 134 10.06 -16.37 7.18
N GLU A 135 10.13 -15.24 6.47
CA GLU A 135 9.84 -15.17 5.03
C GLU A 135 10.83 -16.00 4.20
N ILE A 136 12.13 -15.92 4.51
CA ILE A 136 13.17 -16.68 3.81
C ILE A 136 13.07 -18.18 4.15
N ALA A 137 12.80 -18.52 5.42
CA ALA A 137 12.60 -19.88 5.87
C ALA A 137 11.44 -20.55 5.15
N THR A 138 10.30 -19.88 5.07
CA THR A 138 9.10 -20.40 4.39
C THR A 138 9.29 -20.51 2.87
N SER A 139 9.88 -19.50 2.23
CA SER A 139 10.10 -19.50 0.77
C SER A 139 11.12 -20.55 0.31
N ARG A 140 12.18 -20.79 1.08
CA ARG A 140 13.21 -21.82 0.78
C ARG A 140 12.93 -23.18 1.44
N GLN A 141 11.83 -23.27 2.20
CA GLN A 141 11.39 -24.45 2.93
C GLN A 141 12.45 -24.98 3.91
N TYR A 142 13.14 -24.09 4.61
CA TYR A 142 14.01 -24.46 5.73
C TYR A 142 13.15 -24.97 6.89
N ASP A 143 13.57 -26.08 7.49
CA ASP A 143 12.88 -26.67 8.64
C ASP A 143 13.42 -26.06 9.95
N PHE A 144 14.71 -25.69 9.98
CA PHE A 144 15.36 -25.01 11.11
C PHE A 144 16.28 -23.89 10.63
N VAL A 145 16.32 -22.80 11.40
CA VAL A 145 17.30 -21.72 11.25
C VAL A 145 17.96 -21.49 12.60
N PHE A 146 19.28 -21.60 12.65
CA PHE A 146 20.07 -21.35 13.87
C PHE A 146 20.73 -19.98 13.83
N ASP A 147 20.84 -19.33 14.99
CA ASP A 147 21.63 -18.12 15.13
C ASP A 147 23.03 -18.49 15.64
N LYS A 148 24.06 -18.10 14.90
CA LYS A 148 25.47 -18.26 15.25
C LYS A 148 25.88 -17.35 16.40
N SER A 149 25.19 -16.23 16.59
CA SER A 149 25.43 -15.28 17.68
C SER A 149 24.83 -15.76 19.01
N ALA A 150 24.02 -16.82 18.99
CA ALA A 150 23.45 -17.42 20.20
C ALA A 150 24.45 -18.38 20.88
N ASP A 151 24.14 -18.81 22.11
CA ASP A 151 24.98 -19.72 22.93
C ASP A 151 25.20 -21.11 22.32
N VAL A 152 24.64 -21.40 21.15
CA VAL A 152 24.86 -22.66 20.43
C VAL A 152 26.23 -22.61 19.76
N VAL A 153 27.18 -23.37 20.31
CA VAL A 153 28.54 -23.47 19.77
C VAL A 153 28.50 -24.20 18.42
N MET A 154 28.60 -23.45 17.33
CA MET A 154 28.77 -23.97 15.97
C MET A 154 30.26 -24.02 15.62
N LEU A 155 30.83 -25.23 15.61
CA LEU A 155 32.26 -25.40 15.32
C LEU A 155 32.60 -25.22 13.83
N TYR A 156 31.68 -25.62 12.94
CA TYR A 156 31.85 -25.52 11.51
C TYR A 156 30.49 -25.52 10.82
N SER A 157 30.34 -24.65 9.83
CA SER A 157 29.24 -24.64 8.88
C SER A 157 29.77 -24.36 7.48
N ALA A 158 29.11 -24.92 6.48
CA ALA A 158 29.39 -24.55 5.10
C ALA A 158 28.63 -23.27 4.75
N ASP A 159 29.29 -22.32 4.08
CA ASP A 159 28.75 -20.99 3.73
C ASP A 159 27.44 -21.07 2.93
N ARG A 160 27.21 -22.18 2.21
CA ARG A 160 25.95 -22.43 1.47
C ARG A 160 24.70 -22.47 2.34
N TYR A 161 24.84 -22.69 3.66
CA TYR A 161 23.73 -22.68 4.61
C TYR A 161 23.56 -21.32 5.30
N ASP A 162 24.47 -20.38 5.05
CA ASP A 162 24.36 -19.00 5.53
C ASP A 162 23.28 -18.26 4.75
N ILE A 163 22.31 -17.69 5.48
CA ILE A 163 21.28 -16.84 4.89
C ILE A 163 21.37 -15.39 5.39
N SER A 164 22.44 -15.03 6.11
CA SER A 164 22.62 -13.70 6.73
C SER A 164 22.55 -12.58 5.72
N ASP A 165 23.28 -12.68 4.60
CA ASP A 165 23.24 -11.66 3.54
C ASP A 165 21.87 -11.56 2.87
N GLN A 166 21.13 -12.68 2.79
CA GLN A 166 19.78 -12.67 2.21
C GLN A 166 18.80 -11.95 3.14
N VAL A 167 18.93 -12.20 4.45
CA VAL A 167 18.15 -11.52 5.49
C VAL A 167 18.48 -10.04 5.52
N LEU A 168 19.77 -9.68 5.53
CA LEU A 168 20.23 -8.29 5.48
C LEU A 168 19.65 -7.57 4.27
N ARG A 169 19.76 -8.14 3.06
CA ARG A 169 19.16 -7.55 1.85
C ARG A 169 17.64 -7.40 1.96
N SER A 170 16.95 -8.37 2.56
CA SER A 170 15.51 -8.29 2.78
C SER A 170 15.13 -7.11 3.69
N ILE A 171 15.87 -6.92 4.80
CA ILE A 171 15.67 -5.83 5.76
C ILE A 171 16.03 -4.48 5.13
N THR A 172 17.15 -4.37 4.42
CA THR A 172 17.52 -3.12 3.73
C THR A 172 16.48 -2.76 2.68
N ARG A 173 15.94 -3.74 1.94
CA ARG A 173 14.89 -3.52 0.94
C ARG A 173 13.57 -3.08 1.58
N SER A 174 13.16 -3.74 2.66
CA SER A 174 11.95 -3.37 3.39
C SER A 174 12.11 -1.96 3.97
N SER A 175 13.23 -1.64 4.60
CA SER A 175 13.56 -0.31 5.12
C SER A 175 13.57 0.77 4.03
N LYS A 176 14.28 0.55 2.91
CA LYS A 176 14.27 1.45 1.73
C LYS A 176 12.85 1.66 1.19
N ARG A 177 12.00 0.62 1.16
CA ARG A 177 10.61 0.73 0.73
C ARG A 177 9.74 1.54 1.70
N THR A 178 9.99 1.44 3.01
CA THR A 178 9.28 2.23 4.03
C THR A 178 9.71 3.70 3.99
N GLN A 179 11.00 3.95 3.72
CA GLN A 179 11.57 5.30 3.58
C GLN A 179 11.26 5.95 2.23
N ALA A 180 10.98 5.16 1.18
CA ALA A 180 10.60 5.64 -0.14
C ALA A 180 9.27 6.41 -0.11
N SER A 181 9.39 7.72 -0.34
CA SER A 181 8.31 8.70 -0.27
C SER A 181 7.46 8.72 -1.54
N ASN A 182 8.03 8.28 -2.68
CA ASN A 182 7.37 8.32 -3.98
C ASN A 182 7.27 6.92 -4.64
N LYS A 183 6.30 6.77 -5.57
CA LYS A 183 6.00 5.49 -6.25
C LYS A 183 7.14 4.99 -7.14
N GLN A 184 8.01 5.89 -7.61
CA GLN A 184 9.21 5.54 -8.38
C GLN A 184 10.30 4.93 -7.50
N GLU A 185 10.65 5.59 -6.38
CA GLU A 185 11.62 5.08 -5.40
C GLU A 185 11.26 3.69 -4.87
N ARG A 186 9.95 3.40 -4.70
CA ARG A 186 9.47 2.07 -4.31
C ARG A 186 9.71 1.00 -5.38
N LYS A 187 9.57 1.36 -6.65
CA LYS A 187 9.82 0.45 -7.78
C LYS A 187 11.32 0.24 -8.00
N ASP A 188 12.12 1.27 -7.77
CA ASP A 188 13.56 1.21 -7.92
C ASP A 188 14.19 0.37 -6.79
N ALA A 189 13.73 0.54 -5.54
CA ALA A 189 14.08 -0.36 -4.43
C ALA A 189 13.59 -1.81 -4.64
N GLU A 190 12.51 -2.00 -5.40
CA GLU A 190 12.03 -3.32 -5.80
C GLU A 190 12.94 -3.95 -6.88
N ALA A 191 13.55 -3.13 -7.74
CA ALA A 191 14.37 -3.55 -8.88
C ALA A 191 15.87 -3.72 -8.56
N GLU A 192 16.41 -3.10 -7.50
CA GLU A 192 17.86 -2.98 -7.25
C GLU A 192 18.58 -4.30 -6.86
N ASN A 193 17.92 -5.45 -6.68
CA ASN A 193 18.62 -6.69 -6.32
C ASN A 193 17.94 -7.97 -6.86
N VAL A 194 18.12 -8.24 -8.15
CA VAL A 194 17.80 -9.55 -8.75
C VAL A 194 19.07 -10.42 -8.75
N VAL A 195 19.19 -11.24 -7.69
CA VAL A 195 19.85 -12.56 -7.60
C VAL A 195 21.40 -12.64 -7.71
N PRO A 196 22.07 -13.37 -6.79
CA PRO A 196 23.50 -13.73 -6.84
C PRO A 196 23.95 -14.45 -8.12
N GLU A 197 25.14 -14.08 -8.56
CA GLU A 197 25.97 -14.67 -9.62
C GLU A 197 26.24 -16.16 -9.33
N GLU A 198 25.61 -17.07 -10.08
CA GLU A 198 26.07 -18.47 -10.33
C GLU A 198 25.11 -19.27 -11.23
N VAL A 199 23.99 -18.69 -11.67
CA VAL A 199 23.08 -19.32 -12.67
C VAL A 199 22.92 -18.41 -13.89
N ASN A 200 24.04 -17.99 -14.50
CA ASN A 200 23.97 -17.02 -15.62
C ASN A 200 23.86 -17.67 -17.02
N GLU A 201 24.37 -18.88 -17.27
CA GLU A 201 24.29 -19.44 -18.64
C GLU A 201 22.90 -19.97 -19.03
N GLN A 202 22.11 -20.46 -18.07
CA GLN A 202 20.79 -21.03 -18.36
C GLN A 202 19.67 -19.99 -18.37
N ARG A 203 19.90 -18.82 -17.79
CA ARG A 203 18.92 -17.72 -17.74
C ARG A 203 19.04 -16.76 -18.91
N GLU A 204 20.22 -16.58 -19.49
CA GLU A 204 20.37 -15.77 -20.71
C GLU A 204 19.64 -16.41 -21.89
N ALA A 205 19.79 -17.72 -22.10
CA ALA A 205 19.03 -18.44 -23.14
C ALA A 205 17.50 -18.42 -22.90
N ALA A 206 17.07 -18.48 -21.64
CA ALA A 206 15.65 -18.37 -21.29
C ALA A 206 15.12 -16.92 -21.40
N ALA A 207 15.95 -15.92 -21.10
CA ALA A 207 15.61 -14.50 -21.19
C ALA A 207 15.55 -14.03 -22.65
N GLU A 208 16.45 -14.52 -23.51
CA GLU A 208 16.45 -14.25 -24.95
C GLU A 208 15.23 -14.91 -25.61
N ALA A 209 14.95 -16.18 -25.29
CA ALA A 209 13.74 -16.86 -25.77
C ALA A 209 12.42 -16.23 -25.27
N VAL A 210 12.42 -15.61 -24.07
CA VAL A 210 11.26 -14.86 -23.55
C VAL A 210 11.18 -13.46 -24.15
N ALA A 211 12.31 -12.80 -24.42
CA ALA A 211 12.37 -11.52 -25.11
C ALA A 211 11.90 -11.64 -26.56
N ASP A 212 12.32 -12.68 -27.28
CA ASP A 212 11.88 -12.99 -28.64
C ASP A 212 10.39 -13.29 -28.69
N LYS A 213 9.88 -14.13 -27.76
CA LYS A 213 8.44 -14.39 -27.64
C LYS A 213 7.64 -13.14 -27.26
N LYS A 214 8.22 -12.22 -26.49
CA LYS A 214 7.57 -10.95 -26.13
C LYS A 214 7.59 -9.96 -27.31
N ALA A 215 8.66 -9.94 -28.10
CA ALA A 215 8.78 -9.15 -29.32
C ALA A 215 7.81 -9.65 -30.41
N GLU A 216 7.69 -10.98 -30.60
CA GLU A 216 6.69 -11.57 -31.48
C GLU A 216 5.26 -11.26 -31.02
N ARG A 217 4.95 -11.42 -29.74
CA ARG A 217 3.63 -11.06 -29.20
C ARG A 217 3.35 -9.56 -29.36
N ALA A 218 4.35 -8.70 -29.19
CA ALA A 218 4.20 -7.26 -29.40
C ALA A 218 3.93 -6.91 -30.88
N LYS A 219 4.61 -7.58 -31.82
CA LYS A 219 4.33 -7.46 -33.27
C LYS A 219 2.92 -7.92 -33.61
N VAL A 220 2.49 -9.09 -33.12
CA VAL A 220 1.12 -9.60 -33.34
C VAL A 220 0.06 -8.66 -32.76
N ILE A 221 0.30 -8.06 -31.60
CA ILE A 221 -0.62 -7.08 -31.00
C ILE A 221 -0.62 -5.77 -31.78
N ALA A 222 0.54 -5.31 -32.27
CA ALA A 222 0.65 -4.11 -33.11
C ALA A 222 -0.06 -4.30 -34.46
N ASP A 223 0.13 -5.45 -35.12
CA ASP A 223 -0.52 -5.80 -36.37
C ASP A 223 -2.04 -5.89 -36.19
N LYS A 224 -2.49 -6.52 -35.08
CA LYS A 224 -3.92 -6.59 -34.75
C LYS A 224 -4.52 -5.21 -34.48
N ARG A 225 -3.78 -4.30 -33.85
CA ARG A 225 -4.23 -2.90 -33.65
C ARG A 225 -4.26 -2.12 -34.96
N ALA A 226 -3.26 -2.32 -35.83
CA ALA A 226 -3.22 -1.71 -37.15
C ALA A 226 -4.41 -2.16 -38.00
N GLN A 227 -4.73 -3.45 -38.00
CA GLN A 227 -5.93 -3.99 -38.65
C GLN A 227 -7.22 -3.39 -38.07
N GLN A 228 -7.34 -3.31 -36.74
CA GLN A 228 -8.52 -2.70 -36.11
C GLN A 228 -8.69 -1.21 -36.45
N ILE A 229 -7.59 -0.47 -36.59
CA ILE A 229 -7.61 0.94 -37.00
C ILE A 229 -8.03 1.04 -38.47
N ALA A 230 -7.44 0.23 -39.35
CA ALA A 230 -7.80 0.17 -40.77
C ALA A 230 -9.28 -0.20 -40.97
N ASP A 231 -9.79 -1.20 -40.25
CA ASP A 231 -11.20 -1.59 -40.26
C ASP A 231 -12.12 -0.47 -39.78
N ARG A 232 -11.69 0.29 -38.76
CA ARG A 232 -12.46 1.42 -38.24
C ARG A 232 -12.50 2.57 -39.25
N ASP A 233 -11.39 2.87 -39.90
CA ASP A 233 -11.32 3.95 -40.87
C ASP A 233 -12.03 3.59 -42.18
N ALA A 234 -11.97 2.33 -42.62
CA ALA A 234 -12.80 1.81 -43.72
C ALA A 234 -14.30 1.91 -43.39
N LYS A 235 -14.70 1.59 -42.15
CA LYS A 235 -16.09 1.78 -41.69
C LYS A 235 -16.50 3.25 -41.67
N LYS A 236 -15.62 4.17 -41.26
CA LYS A 236 -15.91 5.61 -41.30
C LYS A 236 -16.10 6.10 -42.74
N GLN A 237 -15.21 5.73 -43.66
CA GLN A 237 -15.33 6.10 -45.07
C GLN A 237 -16.62 5.55 -45.67
N ALA A 238 -16.96 4.29 -45.41
CA ALA A 238 -18.23 3.71 -45.86
C ALA A 238 -19.46 4.43 -45.30
N LEU A 239 -19.39 4.95 -44.06
CA LEU A 239 -20.46 5.75 -43.47
C LEU A 239 -20.52 7.16 -44.08
N GLU A 240 -19.38 7.77 -44.38
CA GLU A 240 -19.30 9.06 -45.06
C GLU A 240 -19.81 8.99 -46.49
N ASP A 241 -19.48 7.94 -47.24
CA ASP A 241 -19.99 7.70 -48.58
C ASP A 241 -21.50 7.44 -48.58
N LYS A 242 -22.00 6.70 -47.58
CA LYS A 242 -23.45 6.56 -47.35
C LYS A 242 -24.11 7.90 -47.05
N LYS A 243 -23.49 8.74 -46.22
CA LYS A 243 -24.02 10.09 -45.93
C LYS A 243 -24.03 10.97 -47.18
N LYS A 244 -22.97 10.94 -48.01
CA LYS A 244 -22.91 11.67 -49.28
C LYS A 244 -24.02 11.22 -50.23
N LYS A 245 -24.21 9.91 -50.42
CA LYS A 245 -25.31 9.37 -51.22
C LYS A 245 -26.67 9.83 -50.71
N ILE A 246 -26.91 9.77 -49.40
CA ILE A 246 -28.18 10.25 -48.81
C ILE A 246 -28.38 11.75 -49.02
N LEU A 247 -27.32 12.55 -48.97
CA LEU A 247 -27.38 14.00 -49.22
C LEU A 247 -27.63 14.30 -50.71
N GLU A 248 -27.00 13.57 -51.62
CA GLU A 248 -27.25 13.66 -53.06
C GLU A 248 -28.68 13.24 -53.43
N ASP A 249 -29.16 12.13 -52.85
CA ASP A 249 -30.53 11.65 -53.03
C ASP A 249 -31.55 12.67 -52.48
N ARG A 250 -31.25 13.30 -51.34
CA ARG A 250 -32.08 14.40 -50.79
C ARG A 250 -32.00 15.67 -51.63
N ALA A 251 -30.85 16.00 -52.20
CA ALA A 251 -30.69 17.16 -53.06
C ALA A 251 -31.51 16.99 -54.35
N LYS A 252 -31.44 15.81 -54.98
CA LYS A 252 -32.29 15.44 -56.12
C LYS A 252 -33.77 15.50 -55.78
N ALA A 253 -34.18 14.88 -54.67
CA ALA A 253 -35.58 14.94 -54.24
C ALA A 253 -36.06 16.37 -53.91
N ASN A 254 -35.17 17.25 -53.46
CA ASN A 254 -35.50 18.66 -53.26
C ASN A 254 -35.58 19.44 -54.58
N GLU A 255 -34.72 19.14 -55.55
CA GLU A 255 -34.74 19.71 -56.90
C GLU A 255 -36.01 19.29 -57.66
N ASP A 256 -36.37 18.00 -57.60
CA ASP A 256 -37.61 17.46 -58.16
C ASP A 256 -38.84 18.16 -57.57
N LYS A 257 -38.87 18.36 -56.24
CA LYS A 257 -39.95 19.11 -55.56
C LYS A 257 -39.98 20.60 -55.91
N LEU A 258 -38.84 21.20 -56.25
CA LEU A 258 -38.76 22.60 -56.65
C LEU A 258 -39.27 22.78 -58.08
N ASN A 259 -39.02 21.79 -58.95
CA ASN A 259 -39.58 21.71 -60.29
C ASN A 259 -41.09 21.46 -60.24
N GLU A 260 -41.58 20.50 -59.44
CA GLU A 260 -43.02 20.29 -59.20
C GLU A 260 -43.70 21.56 -58.65
N ARG A 261 -43.07 22.28 -57.71
CA ARG A 261 -43.64 23.52 -57.16
C ARG A 261 -43.65 24.69 -58.16
N ASN A 262 -42.74 24.70 -59.13
CA ASN A 262 -42.75 25.67 -60.22
C ASN A 262 -43.80 25.31 -61.28
N GLU A 263 -44.15 24.03 -61.44
CA GLU A 263 -45.29 23.57 -62.24
C GLU A 263 -46.63 23.87 -61.55
N ASP A 264 -46.75 23.64 -60.23
CA ASP A 264 -47.98 23.86 -59.45
C ASP A 264 -48.34 25.35 -59.28
N LYS A 265 -47.33 26.24 -59.29
CA LYS A 265 -47.55 27.71 -59.39
C LYS A 265 -48.02 28.17 -60.78
N GLY A 266 -47.93 27.32 -61.80
CA GLY A 266 -48.63 27.50 -63.07
C GLY A 266 -50.10 27.09 -62.99
N GLU A 267 -50.46 26.14 -62.12
CA GLU A 267 -51.81 25.56 -62.04
C GLU A 267 -52.71 26.16 -60.93
N GLU A 268 -52.18 26.80 -59.88
CA GLU A 268 -52.98 27.56 -58.90
C GLU A 268 -53.59 28.86 -59.46
N ALA A 269 -53.23 29.26 -60.69
CA ALA A 269 -53.90 30.33 -61.44
C ALA A 269 -55.15 29.85 -62.22
N GLU A 270 -55.41 28.54 -62.33
CA GLU A 270 -56.50 28.01 -63.17
C GLU A 270 -57.68 27.34 -62.42
N LYS A 271 -57.56 27.00 -61.12
CA LYS A 271 -58.63 26.29 -60.37
C LYS A 271 -59.41 27.16 -59.38
N ASN A 272 -59.70 28.41 -59.75
CA ASN A 272 -60.67 29.26 -59.05
C ASN A 272 -61.89 29.62 -59.93
N LYS A 273 -62.31 28.65 -60.76
CA LYS A 273 -63.53 28.68 -61.58
C LYS A 273 -64.14 27.27 -61.69
N LEU A 274 -64.76 26.76 -60.64
CA LEU A 274 -65.95 25.88 -60.76
C LEU A 274 -66.58 25.71 -59.38
N SER A 275 -67.39 26.71 -59.07
CA SER A 275 -68.34 26.80 -57.98
C SER A 275 -69.50 25.81 -58.14
N ASP A 276 -70.20 25.59 -57.02
CA ASP A 276 -71.64 25.46 -56.95
C ASP A 276 -72.30 24.37 -57.80
N SER A 277 -72.70 23.28 -57.15
CA SER A 277 -74.13 22.95 -57.08
C SER A 277 -74.39 21.63 -56.35
N ILE A 278 -75.54 21.63 -55.66
CA ILE A 278 -76.32 20.49 -55.18
C ILE A 278 -76.10 20.11 -53.71
N ASN A 279 -76.91 20.77 -52.87
CA ASN A 279 -77.21 20.40 -51.49
C ASN A 279 -78.74 20.59 -51.27
N LYS A 280 -79.51 19.50 -51.11
CA LYS A 280 -80.88 19.35 -50.50
C LYS A 280 -81.46 18.00 -50.97
N THR A 281 -81.95 17.06 -50.15
CA THR A 281 -82.95 17.14 -49.06
C THR A 281 -82.97 15.87 -48.17
N LEU A 282 -83.01 16.08 -46.83
CA LEU A 282 -83.87 15.50 -45.73
C LEU A 282 -84.00 13.97 -45.55
N GLY A 283 -84.04 13.33 -44.36
CA GLY A 283 -84.13 13.69 -42.92
C GLY A 283 -84.06 12.38 -42.08
N GLU A 284 -83.35 12.29 -40.94
CA GLU A 284 -83.74 12.57 -39.52
C GLU A 284 -84.20 11.34 -38.70
N THR A 285 -83.41 10.99 -37.65
CA THR A 285 -83.75 10.53 -36.26
C THR A 285 -82.41 10.05 -35.61
N VAL A 286 -81.76 10.65 -34.59
CA VAL A 286 -82.08 11.14 -33.22
C VAL A 286 -82.57 10.02 -32.30
N GLU A 287 -82.09 9.72 -31.08
CA GLU A 287 -80.93 10.09 -30.21
C GLU A 287 -80.98 9.17 -28.95
N LYS A 288 -80.02 9.41 -28.02
CA LYS A 288 -80.07 9.26 -26.54
C LYS A 288 -79.61 7.89 -25.98
N SER A 289 -78.70 7.82 -25.00
CA SER A 289 -78.54 8.56 -23.73
C SER A 289 -77.03 8.67 -23.33
N ILE A 290 -76.51 9.83 -22.89
CA ILE A 290 -76.49 10.42 -21.51
C ILE A 290 -75.68 9.54 -20.53
N ASP A 291 -74.74 9.98 -19.70
CA ASP A 291 -74.08 11.27 -19.39
C ASP A 291 -73.01 10.97 -18.32
N SER A 292 -72.14 11.96 -18.09
CA SER A 292 -71.29 12.23 -16.92
C SER A 292 -71.90 11.83 -15.55
N THR A 293 -71.21 11.77 -14.40
CA THR A 293 -70.18 12.66 -13.84
C THR A 293 -69.59 12.00 -12.57
N LYS A 294 -68.42 12.51 -12.15
CA LYS A 294 -67.72 12.37 -10.86
C LYS A 294 -68.59 12.11 -9.61
N ALA A 295 -68.10 11.26 -8.70
CA ALA A 295 -67.68 11.66 -7.33
C ALA A 295 -66.99 10.50 -6.56
N THR A 296 -65.81 10.81 -6.02
CA THR A 296 -65.19 10.38 -4.72
C THR A 296 -65.59 9.03 -4.11
N ASP A 297 -64.61 8.15 -3.82
CA ASP A 297 -63.86 8.17 -2.56
C ASP A 297 -62.86 6.99 -2.41
N LYS A 298 -61.88 7.19 -1.52
CA LYS A 298 -60.98 6.22 -0.83
C LYS A 298 -59.52 6.14 -1.28
N LYS A 299 -58.69 6.89 -0.53
CA LYS A 299 -57.35 6.50 -0.04
C LYS A 299 -57.31 5.03 0.38
N VAL A 300 -56.30 4.29 -0.08
CA VAL A 300 -55.45 3.43 0.78
C VAL A 300 -54.06 3.33 0.13
N ASP A 301 -53.05 3.68 0.92
CA ASP A 301 -51.62 3.61 0.62
C ASP A 301 -51.13 2.18 0.32
N LYS A 302 -50.25 2.05 -0.69
CA LYS A 302 -49.40 0.86 -0.91
C LYS A 302 -47.92 1.30 -0.89
N PRO A 303 -47.05 0.60 -0.13
CA PRO A 303 -45.78 1.14 0.33
C PRO A 303 -44.73 1.24 -0.78
N LEU A 304 -43.93 2.32 -0.73
CA LEU A 304 -42.76 2.48 -1.58
C LEU A 304 -41.82 1.27 -1.45
N SER A 305 -41.40 0.76 -2.60
CA SER A 305 -40.37 -0.26 -2.78
C SER A 305 -39.18 -0.03 -1.83
N ALA A 306 -38.88 -1.04 -1.00
CA ALA A 306 -37.78 -1.02 -0.04
C ALA A 306 -36.40 -0.71 -0.64
N LYS A 307 -36.25 -0.78 -1.97
CA LYS A 307 -35.01 -0.41 -2.68
C LYS A 307 -34.83 1.11 -2.78
N ASP A 308 -35.89 1.89 -2.95
CA ASP A 308 -35.79 3.34 -3.14
C ASP A 308 -35.58 4.07 -1.81
N ALA A 309 -36.22 3.58 -0.75
CA ALA A 309 -35.92 4.02 0.62
C ALA A 309 -34.46 3.73 1.02
N ARG A 310 -33.93 2.57 0.61
CA ARG A 310 -32.54 2.18 0.89
C ARG A 310 -31.52 3.00 0.08
N LYS A 311 -31.84 3.38 -1.16
CA LYS A 311 -31.01 4.28 -1.97
C LYS A 311 -30.95 5.68 -1.35
N LYS A 312 -32.10 6.24 -0.99
CA LYS A 312 -32.18 7.55 -0.34
C LYS A 312 -31.42 7.58 1.00
N ALA A 313 -31.60 6.55 1.83
CA ALA A 313 -30.85 6.43 3.08
C ALA A 313 -29.32 6.30 2.89
N LEU A 314 -28.88 5.64 1.81
CA LEU A 314 -27.45 5.54 1.48
C LEU A 314 -26.88 6.87 0.97
N GLU A 315 -27.66 7.62 0.19
CA GLU A 315 -27.29 8.95 -0.29
C GLU A 315 -27.21 9.96 0.86
N ASP A 316 -28.19 9.98 1.75
CA ASP A 316 -28.20 10.84 2.94
C ASP A 316 -27.01 10.50 3.86
N LYS A 317 -26.70 9.21 4.03
CA LYS A 317 -25.53 8.77 4.82
C LYS A 317 -24.21 9.19 4.16
N LYS A 318 -24.10 9.11 2.83
CA LYS A 318 -22.93 9.59 2.09
C LYS A 318 -22.77 11.11 2.22
N GLN A 319 -23.86 11.87 2.09
CA GLN A 319 -23.82 13.33 2.25
C GLN A 319 -23.41 13.73 3.67
N LYS A 320 -23.92 13.03 4.70
CA LYS A 320 -23.53 13.28 6.09
C LYS A 320 -22.04 12.99 6.35
N ILE A 321 -21.52 11.89 5.81
CA ILE A 321 -20.08 11.56 5.91
C ILE A 321 -19.20 12.60 5.21
N LEU A 322 -19.64 13.10 4.04
CA LEU A 322 -18.92 14.14 3.31
C LEU A 322 -18.94 15.48 4.06
N ALA A 323 -20.07 15.83 4.66
CA ALA A 323 -20.20 17.03 5.50
C ALA A 323 -19.31 16.94 6.75
N ASP A 324 -19.32 15.81 7.47
CA ASP A 324 -18.46 15.59 8.65
C ASP A 324 -16.96 15.64 8.29
N ARG A 325 -16.58 15.06 7.14
CA ARG A 325 -15.19 15.10 6.66
C ARG A 325 -14.76 16.53 6.31
N LYS A 326 -15.66 17.31 5.70
CA LYS A 326 -15.40 18.73 5.37
C LYS A 326 -15.28 19.58 6.64
N ALA A 327 -16.19 19.41 7.60
CA ALA A 327 -16.13 20.09 8.89
C ALA A 327 -14.84 19.76 9.67
N LYS A 328 -14.40 18.48 9.66
CA LYS A 328 -13.15 18.07 10.32
C LYS A 328 -11.91 18.64 9.65
N LEU A 329 -11.91 18.78 8.32
CA LEU A 329 -10.82 19.43 7.58
C LEU A 329 -10.77 20.95 7.84
N GLU A 330 -11.91 21.61 7.93
CA GLU A 330 -11.99 23.03 8.27
C GLU A 330 -11.54 23.29 9.71
N ALA A 331 -11.97 22.46 10.67
CA ALA A 331 -11.51 22.55 12.06
C ALA A 331 -9.98 22.37 12.17
N LYS A 332 -9.41 21.42 11.41
CA LYS A 332 -7.95 21.21 11.38
C LYS A 332 -7.22 22.41 10.78
N ARG A 333 -7.75 23.01 9.70
CA ARG A 333 -7.19 24.24 9.10
C ARG A 333 -7.20 25.43 10.05
N VAL A 334 -8.25 25.57 10.87
CA VAL A 334 -8.34 26.62 11.91
C VAL A 334 -7.34 26.35 13.03
N GLN A 335 -7.17 25.09 13.46
CA GLN A 335 -6.14 24.76 14.46
C GLN A 335 -4.72 25.00 13.93
N ASP A 336 -4.45 24.63 12.68
CA ASP A 336 -3.14 24.82 12.04
C ASP A 336 -2.84 26.32 11.84
N SER A 337 -3.84 27.16 11.54
CA SER A 337 -3.65 28.61 11.43
C SER A 337 -3.42 29.28 12.80
N ILE A 338 -4.11 28.84 13.85
CA ILE A 338 -3.89 29.30 15.23
C ILE A 338 -2.48 28.89 15.72
N ALA A 339 -2.06 27.65 15.43
CA ALA A 339 -0.72 27.17 15.79
C ALA A 339 0.38 27.97 15.05
N LYS A 340 0.17 28.29 13.78
CA LYS A 340 1.10 29.10 12.98
C LYS A 340 1.16 30.56 13.45
N ALA A 341 0.03 31.14 13.87
CA ALA A 341 -0.02 32.48 14.45
C ALA A 341 0.72 32.55 15.81
N LYS A 342 0.57 31.53 16.66
CA LYS A 342 1.32 31.44 17.94
C LYS A 342 2.83 31.29 17.75
N LYS A 343 3.26 30.62 16.68
CA LYS A 343 4.68 30.41 16.36
C LYS A 343 5.38 31.64 15.77
N ASN A 344 4.61 32.63 15.27
CA ASN A 344 5.13 33.88 14.73
C ASN A 344 5.15 35.03 15.75
N ASN A 345 4.63 34.81 16.97
CA ASN A 345 4.50 35.81 18.02
C ASN A 345 5.41 35.53 19.24
N ASN A 346 6.36 34.60 19.07
CA ASN A 346 7.38 34.17 20.02
C ASN A 346 8.68 34.03 19.22
#